data_AF-G9NQY7-F1
#
_entry.id   AF-G9NQY7-F1
#
_cell.length_a   1.000
_cell.length_b   1.000
_cell.length_c   1.000
_cell.angle_alpha   90.00
_cell.angle_beta   90.00
_cell.angle_gamma   90.00
#
_symmetry.space_group_name_H-M   'P 1'
#
loop_
_entity.id
_entity.type
_entity.pdbx_description
1 polymer ?
#
loop_
_entity_poly.entity_id
_entity_poly.type
_entity_poly.pdbx_seq_one_letter_code
_entity_poly.pdbx_strand_id
1 'polypeptide(L)'
;MANRTCKHTSLYLDVSPHASKAGFKQLELLTSKELLEDEMAFPGPLVLPGDDLADDPEYPPQDFNEWRDEEERNPVTNERKTIYIVPSPLFEKSVSKMQAWSVCSSAKEQDARAVNAPDIQDIVEYLSAFFYGMDVKIFDQPFHWHKWESYDGAVLKHSNTETRIGLKSPSKELFGIRCRASPDETSPMQVNLNDVLDALAENIPSDAHSIMILLDQDMYEGDGDIFCAGRAYGGSRIAAVSTFRDQPACAPKDNGHAWPSSHCAAYINQLCHLQTYTTKPQPVQRKPNSGPLHAAIKATTSTRHESSSSSIPSEAPTAQWLGRVAVTMAHELCHCLGLDHCVYFACAMQGCGSVEEAQRQPPYVCPVCLEKLAAAIGEGAVAGWNDEVWSMAVREKWLRAQRPC
;
A
#
# COMPACT_ATOMS: atom_id res chain seq x y z
N MET A 1 25.80 -16.47 8.38
CA MET A 1 26.86 -15.54 8.86
C MET A 1 26.31 -14.78 10.05
N ALA A 2 27.11 -14.58 11.10
CA ALA A 2 26.68 -14.00 12.36
C ALA A 2 25.94 -12.66 12.17
N ASN A 3 24.86 -12.51 12.94
CA ASN A 3 23.89 -11.43 13.02
C ASN A 3 24.55 -10.07 13.34
N ARG A 4 25.27 -9.48 12.37
CA ARG A 4 25.78 -8.12 12.51
C ARG A 4 24.65 -7.16 12.16
N THR A 5 24.09 -6.52 13.18
CA THR A 5 23.14 -5.41 13.01
C THR A 5 23.78 -4.36 12.12
N CYS A 6 23.12 -4.05 10.99
CA CYS A 6 23.55 -2.98 10.09
C CYS A 6 23.53 -1.65 10.86
N LYS A 7 24.53 -0.80 10.65
CA LYS A 7 24.68 0.49 11.34
C LYS A 7 24.13 1.67 10.52
N HIS A 8 23.63 1.41 9.31
CA HIS A 8 23.06 2.40 8.39
C HIS A 8 23.93 3.66 8.22
N THR A 9 25.27 3.49 8.12
CA THR A 9 26.26 4.59 8.15
C THR A 9 26.34 5.43 6.89
N SER A 10 25.62 5.06 5.84
CA SER A 10 25.58 5.76 4.56
C SER A 10 24.28 5.44 3.84
N LEU A 11 23.68 6.44 3.20
CA LEU A 11 22.38 6.34 2.55
C LEU A 11 22.46 6.71 1.07
N TYR A 12 21.55 6.14 0.28
CA TYR A 12 21.19 6.64 -1.04
C TYR A 12 19.97 7.56 -0.90
N LEU A 13 20.11 8.79 -1.37
CA LEU A 13 19.03 9.81 -1.34
C LEU A 13 18.34 9.95 -2.70
N ASP A 14 18.81 9.18 -3.66
CA ASP A 14 18.40 9.23 -5.04
C ASP A 14 18.13 7.80 -5.53
N VAL A 15 17.84 7.64 -6.81
CA VAL A 15 17.63 6.34 -7.44
C VAL A 15 18.79 5.38 -7.18
N SER A 16 18.46 4.09 -7.14
CA SER A 16 19.45 3.05 -6.90
C SER A 16 20.48 2.97 -8.04
N PRO A 17 21.70 2.41 -7.82
CA PRO A 17 22.65 2.14 -8.89
C PRO A 17 22.11 1.27 -10.04
N HIS A 18 21.02 0.53 -9.80
CA HIS A 18 20.38 -0.31 -10.81
C HIS A 18 19.51 0.49 -11.79
N ALA A 19 19.05 1.70 -11.41
CA ALA A 19 18.15 2.51 -12.24
C ALA A 19 18.66 2.72 -13.66
N SER A 20 19.93 3.07 -13.83
CA SER A 20 20.54 3.26 -15.16
C SER A 20 20.58 1.98 -16.00
N LYS A 21 20.66 0.81 -15.36
CA LYS A 21 20.63 -0.50 -16.04
C LYS A 21 19.21 -0.89 -16.42
N ALA A 22 18.24 -0.59 -15.56
CA ALA A 22 16.82 -0.73 -15.87
C ALA A 22 16.39 0.21 -17.00
N GLY A 23 17.13 1.30 -17.26
CA GLY A 23 16.77 2.30 -18.26
C GLY A 23 15.86 3.39 -17.69
N PHE A 24 15.65 3.39 -16.37
CA PHE A 24 14.88 4.40 -15.66
C PHE A 24 15.55 5.76 -15.80
N LYS A 25 14.81 6.73 -16.34
CA LYS A 25 15.25 8.12 -16.46
C LYS A 25 14.56 8.92 -15.39
N GLN A 26 15.32 9.28 -14.36
CA GLN A 26 14.82 10.23 -13.39
C GLN A 26 14.52 11.55 -14.08
N LEU A 27 13.33 12.08 -13.81
CA LEU A 27 12.93 13.36 -14.34
C LEU A 27 13.80 14.44 -13.70
N GLU A 28 14.51 15.22 -14.52
CA GLU A 28 15.31 16.38 -14.08
C GLU A 28 14.44 17.53 -13.52
N LEU A 29 13.17 17.25 -13.19
CA LEU A 29 12.14 18.26 -12.98
C LEU A 29 12.34 19.08 -11.72
N LEU A 30 12.99 18.56 -10.66
CA LEU A 30 13.48 19.25 -9.44
C LEU A 30 14.09 18.20 -8.46
N THR A 31 15.24 18.50 -7.85
CA THR A 31 15.80 17.72 -6.73
C THR A 31 15.08 18.06 -5.42
N SER A 32 15.13 17.17 -4.42
CA SER A 32 14.60 17.43 -3.06
C SER A 32 15.12 18.73 -2.46
N LYS A 33 16.37 19.10 -2.77
CA LYS A 33 16.97 20.37 -2.38
C LYS A 33 16.20 21.57 -2.92
N GLU A 34 15.87 21.53 -4.20
CA GLU A 34 15.31 22.67 -4.90
C GLU A 34 13.85 22.87 -4.50
N LEU A 35 13.15 21.78 -4.17
CA LEU A 35 11.75 21.83 -3.76
C LEU A 35 11.55 22.13 -2.27
N LEU A 36 12.45 21.63 -1.40
CA LEU A 36 12.23 21.61 0.04
C LEU A 36 13.37 22.23 0.85
N GLU A 37 14.38 22.78 0.17
CA GLU A 37 15.61 23.32 0.77
C GLU A 37 16.42 22.28 1.56
N ASP A 38 16.06 20.99 1.46
CA ASP A 38 16.70 19.88 2.16
C ASP A 38 16.81 18.64 1.24
N GLU A 39 18.04 18.27 0.90
CA GLU A 39 18.36 17.08 0.09
C GLU A 39 18.00 15.74 0.75
N MET A 40 17.70 15.75 2.06
CA MET A 40 17.30 14.57 2.83
C MET A 40 15.78 14.50 3.05
N ALA A 41 15.04 15.50 2.59
CA ALA A 41 13.58 15.53 2.64
C ALA A 41 13.04 14.84 1.38
N PHE A 42 12.42 13.65 1.53
CA PHE A 42 11.91 12.82 0.44
C PHE A 42 13.01 12.32 -0.53
N PRO A 43 13.64 11.17 -0.27
CA PRO A 43 14.63 10.61 -1.18
C PRO A 43 14.00 10.20 -2.52
N GLY A 44 14.81 10.01 -3.57
CA GLY A 44 14.36 9.44 -4.84
C GLY A 44 13.77 8.03 -4.70
N PRO A 45 13.01 7.53 -5.69
CA PRO A 45 12.44 6.19 -5.64
C PRO A 45 13.54 5.13 -5.63
N LEU A 46 13.31 4.05 -4.88
CA LEU A 46 14.17 2.86 -4.97
C LEU A 46 13.82 2.12 -6.26
N VAL A 47 14.74 2.12 -7.22
CA VAL A 47 14.63 1.37 -8.49
C VAL A 47 15.54 0.16 -8.38
N LEU A 48 15.17 -0.83 -7.56
CA LEU A 48 15.97 -2.04 -7.33
C LEU A 48 15.57 -3.13 -8.33
N PRO A 49 16.40 -4.17 -8.52
CA PRO A 49 16.05 -5.23 -9.45
C PRO A 49 14.76 -5.96 -9.03
N GLY A 50 13.80 -6.06 -9.94
CA GLY A 50 12.47 -6.65 -9.72
C GLY A 50 11.48 -5.74 -8.97
N ASP A 51 11.82 -4.48 -8.76
CA ASP A 51 10.84 -3.44 -8.38
C ASP A 51 10.01 -3.04 -9.60
N ASP A 52 8.78 -2.58 -9.38
CA ASP A 52 7.84 -2.20 -10.46
C ASP A 52 8.46 -1.19 -11.43
N LEU A 53 9.09 -0.13 -10.91
CA LEU A 53 9.78 0.89 -11.72
C LEU A 53 11.04 0.39 -12.44
N ALA A 54 11.60 -0.75 -12.03
CA ALA A 54 12.71 -1.36 -12.75
C ALA A 54 12.21 -2.25 -13.91
N ASP A 55 11.03 -2.85 -13.75
CA ASP A 55 10.37 -3.68 -14.76
C ASP A 55 9.61 -2.81 -15.79
N ASP A 56 9.05 -1.68 -15.37
CA ASP A 56 8.48 -0.63 -16.22
C ASP A 56 9.16 0.74 -16.00
N PRO A 57 10.39 0.92 -16.53
CA PRO A 57 11.17 2.14 -16.35
C PRO A 57 10.63 3.35 -17.13
N GLU A 58 9.67 3.14 -18.03
CA GLU A 58 9.06 4.16 -18.87
C GLU A 58 7.66 4.56 -18.40
N TYR A 59 7.21 4.07 -17.23
CA TYR A 59 5.93 4.42 -16.65
C TYR A 59 5.74 5.95 -16.66
N PRO A 60 4.64 6.46 -17.25
CA PRO A 60 4.50 7.89 -17.49
C PRO A 60 4.38 8.63 -16.16
N PRO A 61 5.13 9.74 -15.98
CA PRO A 61 4.83 10.63 -14.87
C PRO A 61 3.44 11.22 -15.03
N GLN A 62 2.80 11.45 -13.90
CA GLN A 62 1.61 12.30 -13.82
C GLN A 62 2.02 13.55 -13.04
N ASP A 63 2.02 14.73 -13.66
CA ASP A 63 2.21 16.00 -12.96
C ASP A 63 0.89 16.56 -12.39
N PHE A 64 0.92 17.74 -11.78
CA PHE A 64 -0.29 18.35 -11.22
C PHE A 64 -1.32 18.77 -12.28
N ASN A 65 -0.88 19.25 -13.44
CA ASN A 65 -1.80 19.67 -14.50
C ASN A 65 -2.46 18.46 -15.15
N GLU A 66 -1.68 17.41 -15.44
CA GLU A 66 -2.20 16.14 -15.96
C GLU A 66 -3.23 15.54 -14.98
N TRP A 67 -2.90 15.49 -13.69
CA TRP A 67 -3.85 15.06 -12.66
C TRP A 67 -5.11 15.94 -12.58
N ARG A 68 -4.96 17.27 -12.67
CA ARG A 68 -6.09 18.20 -12.57
C ARG A 68 -7.04 18.05 -13.76
N ASP A 69 -6.48 17.82 -14.94
CA ASP A 69 -7.19 17.77 -16.21
C ASP A 69 -7.69 16.34 -16.55
N GLU A 70 -7.47 15.36 -15.66
CA GLU A 70 -7.98 13.99 -15.76
C GLU A 70 -9.53 13.95 -15.74
N GLU A 71 -10.12 13.45 -16.82
CA GLU A 71 -11.57 13.43 -17.03
C GLU A 71 -12.27 12.37 -16.17
N GLU A 72 -11.60 11.26 -15.87
CA GLU A 72 -12.15 10.18 -15.05
C GLU A 72 -12.08 10.46 -13.54
N ARG A 73 -11.49 11.60 -13.14
CA ARG A 73 -11.34 11.97 -11.73
C ARG A 73 -12.69 12.27 -11.08
N ASN A 74 -12.94 11.63 -9.94
CA ASN A 74 -14.08 11.94 -9.10
C ASN A 74 -13.79 13.15 -8.20
N PRO A 75 -14.60 14.23 -8.24
CA PRO A 75 -14.40 15.37 -7.36
C PRO A 75 -14.85 15.05 -5.93
N VAL A 76 -14.05 15.47 -4.95
CA VAL A 76 -14.53 15.59 -3.57
C VAL A 76 -15.50 16.77 -3.51
N THR A 77 -16.63 16.59 -2.83
CA THR A 77 -17.66 17.65 -2.67
C THR A 77 -18.22 17.61 -1.25
N ASN A 78 -18.94 18.64 -0.82
CA ASN A 78 -19.60 18.64 0.49
C ASN A 78 -20.60 17.49 0.64
N GLU A 79 -21.23 17.08 -0.45
CA GLU A 79 -22.20 15.97 -0.50
C GLU A 79 -21.53 14.60 -0.65
N ARG A 80 -20.33 14.54 -1.23
CA ARG A 80 -19.55 13.30 -1.47
C ARG A 80 -18.10 13.48 -1.05
N LYS A 81 -17.84 13.32 0.25
CA LYS A 81 -16.51 13.39 0.87
C LYS A 81 -16.22 12.26 1.87
N THR A 82 -17.07 11.22 1.87
CA THR A 82 -16.91 10.08 2.78
C THR A 82 -16.15 8.95 2.08
N ILE A 83 -15.11 8.43 2.72
CA ILE A 83 -14.46 7.16 2.39
C ILE A 83 -15.09 6.07 3.27
N TYR A 84 -15.65 5.04 2.65
CA TYR A 84 -16.20 3.89 3.37
C TYR A 84 -15.24 2.70 3.32
N ILE A 85 -14.93 2.13 4.49
CA ILE A 85 -14.15 0.90 4.62
C ILE A 85 -15.10 -0.24 4.96
N VAL A 86 -15.25 -1.19 4.03
CA VAL A 86 -16.03 -2.41 4.21
C VAL A 86 -15.14 -3.47 4.85
N PRO A 87 -15.47 -3.97 6.05
CA PRO A 87 -14.75 -5.09 6.66
C PRO A 87 -14.81 -6.35 5.79
N SER A 88 -13.88 -7.28 6.05
CA SER A 88 -13.89 -8.62 5.45
C SER A 88 -15.27 -9.29 5.59
N PRO A 89 -15.83 -9.88 4.50
CA PRO A 89 -17.16 -10.47 4.53
C PRO A 89 -17.31 -11.56 5.59
N LEU A 90 -18.46 -11.57 6.25
CA LEU A 90 -18.76 -12.56 7.29
C LEU A 90 -19.07 -13.93 6.68
N PHE A 91 -18.68 -15.01 7.36
CA PHE A 91 -18.95 -16.35 6.88
C PHE A 91 -20.34 -16.84 7.28
N GLU A 92 -21.16 -17.25 6.31
CA GLU A 92 -22.32 -18.09 6.62
C GLU A 92 -21.89 -19.52 6.99
N LYS A 93 -22.68 -20.20 7.83
CA LYS A 93 -22.40 -21.59 8.27
C LYS A 93 -22.20 -22.56 7.11
N SER A 94 -22.85 -22.29 5.98
CA SER A 94 -22.80 -23.13 4.79
C SER A 94 -21.43 -23.12 4.09
N VAL A 95 -20.56 -22.15 4.38
CA VAL A 95 -19.21 -22.00 3.79
C VAL A 95 -18.12 -21.96 4.85
N SER A 96 -18.34 -22.57 6.01
CA SER A 96 -17.37 -22.54 7.13
C SER A 96 -15.98 -23.07 6.76
N LYS A 97 -15.87 -23.91 5.73
CA LYS A 97 -14.58 -24.41 5.22
C LYS A 97 -13.71 -23.31 4.61
N MET A 98 -14.32 -22.22 4.14
CA MET A 98 -13.63 -21.07 3.55
C MET A 98 -12.75 -20.33 4.56
N GLN A 99 -12.99 -20.48 5.86
CA GLN A 99 -12.13 -19.89 6.91
C GLN A 99 -10.66 -20.32 6.77
N ALA A 100 -10.41 -21.52 6.22
CA ALA A 100 -9.05 -21.99 5.95
C ALA A 100 -8.31 -21.15 4.90
N TRP A 101 -9.04 -20.42 4.03
CA TRP A 101 -8.45 -19.61 2.96
C TRP A 101 -7.76 -18.35 3.48
N SER A 102 -8.05 -17.95 4.71
CA SER A 102 -7.44 -16.79 5.37
C SER A 102 -6.17 -17.12 6.14
N VAL A 103 -5.71 -18.38 6.10
CA VAL A 103 -4.53 -18.82 6.85
C VAL A 103 -3.39 -19.15 5.89
N CYS A 104 -2.22 -18.56 6.15
CA CYS A 104 -1.00 -18.87 5.39
C CYS A 104 -0.65 -20.36 5.45
N SER A 105 -0.35 -20.99 4.32
CA SER A 105 0.06 -22.40 4.27
C SER A 105 1.35 -22.68 5.04
N SER A 106 2.25 -21.69 5.13
CA SER A 106 3.52 -21.76 5.87
C SER A 106 3.37 -21.50 7.37
N ALA A 107 2.18 -21.14 7.85
CA ALA A 107 1.96 -20.80 9.25
C ALA A 107 2.17 -22.02 10.15
N LYS A 108 3.16 -21.94 11.06
CA LYS A 108 3.30 -22.92 12.15
C LYS A 108 2.22 -22.66 13.19
N GLU A 109 1.66 -23.71 13.79
CA GLU A 109 0.59 -23.60 14.82
C GLU A 109 0.95 -22.67 15.99
N GLN A 110 2.23 -22.48 16.29
CA GLN A 110 2.72 -21.57 17.32
C GLN A 110 2.80 -20.11 16.87
N ASP A 111 3.04 -19.85 15.58
CA ASP A 111 3.16 -18.49 15.02
C ASP A 111 1.77 -17.90 14.71
N ALA A 112 0.80 -18.72 14.28
CA ALA A 112 -0.58 -18.31 14.00
C ALA A 112 -1.40 -17.94 15.24
N ARG A 113 -1.02 -18.44 16.43
CA ARG A 113 -1.75 -18.19 17.69
C ARG A 113 -1.28 -16.93 18.43
N ALA A 114 -0.17 -16.32 18.02
CA ALA A 114 0.48 -15.23 18.75
C ALA A 114 0.22 -13.84 18.15
N VAL A 115 -0.22 -13.76 16.88
CA VAL A 115 -0.41 -12.51 16.16
C VAL A 115 -1.89 -12.30 15.86
N ASN A 116 -2.46 -11.22 16.38
CA ASN A 116 -3.82 -10.82 16.07
C ASN A 116 -3.86 -10.07 14.74
N ALA A 117 -4.97 -10.22 14.01
CA ALA A 117 -5.26 -9.39 12.83
C ALA A 117 -5.33 -7.90 13.22
N PRO A 118 -4.97 -6.99 12.30
CA PRO A 118 -5.09 -5.55 12.54
C PRO A 118 -6.52 -5.18 12.91
N ASP A 119 -6.68 -4.33 13.91
CA ASP A 119 -7.99 -3.76 14.21
C ASP A 119 -8.37 -2.79 13.09
N ILE A 120 -9.58 -2.93 12.55
CA ILE A 120 -10.10 -2.02 11.54
C ILE A 120 -10.19 -0.59 12.06
N GLN A 121 -10.33 -0.39 13.38
CA GLN A 121 -10.36 0.93 13.98
C GLN A 121 -9.00 1.64 13.86
N ASP A 122 -7.89 0.91 13.99
CA ASP A 122 -6.54 1.45 13.80
C ASP A 122 -6.32 1.85 12.33
N ILE A 123 -6.84 1.04 11.40
CA ILE A 123 -6.84 1.34 9.96
C ILE A 123 -7.60 2.64 9.69
N VAL A 124 -8.81 2.78 10.24
CA VAL A 124 -9.64 3.99 10.07
C VAL A 124 -8.96 5.22 10.66
N GLU A 125 -8.30 5.09 11.81
CA GLU A 125 -7.53 6.19 12.41
C GLU A 125 -6.38 6.63 11.50
N TYR A 126 -5.60 5.69 10.98
CA TYR A 126 -4.53 5.98 10.02
C TYR A 126 -5.05 6.68 8.77
N LEU A 127 -6.10 6.13 8.15
CA LEU A 127 -6.68 6.70 6.93
C LEU A 127 -7.31 8.08 7.19
N SER A 128 -7.91 8.30 8.36
CA SER A 128 -8.44 9.61 8.76
C SER A 128 -7.33 10.66 8.88
N ALA A 129 -6.15 10.26 9.35
CA ALA A 129 -4.99 11.13 9.41
C ALA A 129 -4.40 11.38 8.00
N PHE A 130 -4.33 10.35 7.17
CA PHE A 130 -3.78 10.43 5.81
C PHE A 130 -4.63 11.30 4.88
N PHE A 131 -5.96 11.11 4.91
CA PHE A 131 -6.95 11.84 4.11
C PHE A 131 -7.58 12.99 4.90
N TYR A 132 -6.76 13.74 5.65
CA TYR A 132 -7.23 14.83 6.52
C TYR A 132 -8.11 15.83 5.76
N GLY A 133 -9.39 15.91 6.17
CA GLY A 133 -10.43 16.72 5.54
C GLY A 133 -11.59 15.91 4.96
N MET A 134 -11.42 14.59 4.78
CA MET A 134 -12.46 13.64 4.40
C MET A 134 -13.00 12.90 5.63
N ASP A 135 -14.24 12.40 5.54
CA ASP A 135 -14.82 11.53 6.56
C ASP A 135 -14.42 10.08 6.26
N VAL A 136 -13.80 9.35 7.18
CA VAL A 136 -13.52 7.92 7.01
C VAL A 136 -14.43 7.12 7.95
N LYS A 137 -15.24 6.22 7.40
CA LYS A 137 -16.24 5.46 8.14
C LYS A 137 -16.13 3.97 7.87
N ILE A 138 -16.38 3.17 8.91
CA ILE A 138 -16.63 1.73 8.72
C ILE A 138 -18.02 1.57 8.14
N PHE A 139 -18.14 0.77 7.08
CA PHE A 139 -19.42 0.43 6.50
C PHE A 139 -20.15 -0.58 7.40
N ASP A 140 -21.36 -0.23 7.83
CA ASP A 140 -22.08 -0.93 8.90
C ASP A 140 -22.93 -2.12 8.40
N GLN A 141 -23.12 -2.23 7.08
CA GLN A 141 -23.84 -3.34 6.47
C GLN A 141 -22.85 -4.40 5.94
N PRO A 142 -22.72 -5.57 6.59
CA PRO A 142 -21.73 -6.55 6.20
C PRO A 142 -22.13 -7.32 4.93
N PHE A 143 -21.15 -7.54 4.07
CA PHE A 143 -21.20 -8.59 3.06
C PHE A 143 -21.04 -9.96 3.72
N HIS A 144 -21.54 -11.01 3.06
CA HIS A 144 -21.42 -12.37 3.57
C HIS A 144 -20.91 -13.33 2.50
N TRP A 145 -19.91 -14.14 2.85
CA TRP A 145 -19.59 -15.33 2.08
C TRP A 145 -20.73 -16.35 2.20
N HIS A 146 -21.22 -16.81 1.05
CA HIS A 146 -22.36 -17.70 0.88
C HIS A 146 -22.00 -18.80 -0.13
N LYS A 147 -22.75 -19.92 -0.13
CA LYS A 147 -22.57 -20.95 -1.15
C LYS A 147 -22.88 -20.39 -2.54
N TRP A 148 -22.06 -20.76 -3.53
CA TRP A 148 -22.46 -20.69 -4.92
C TRP A 148 -22.87 -22.10 -5.36
N GLU A 149 -24.15 -22.27 -5.69
CA GLU A 149 -24.73 -23.58 -5.99
C GLU A 149 -24.46 -24.62 -4.88
N SER A 150 -23.69 -25.67 -5.17
CA SER A 150 -23.36 -26.75 -4.23
C SER A 150 -22.02 -26.55 -3.51
N TYR A 151 -21.16 -25.64 -3.98
CA TYR A 151 -19.82 -25.46 -3.45
C TYR A 151 -19.82 -24.80 -2.08
N ASP A 152 -19.10 -25.39 -1.13
CA ASP A 152 -19.10 -25.03 0.29
C ASP A 152 -17.78 -24.42 0.79
N GLY A 153 -16.92 -23.97 -0.13
CA GLY A 153 -15.64 -23.36 0.18
C GLY A 153 -14.52 -24.36 0.53
N ALA A 154 -14.67 -25.63 0.18
CA ALA A 154 -13.59 -26.61 0.35
C ALA A 154 -12.38 -26.29 -0.57
N VAL A 155 -11.16 -26.28 -0.01
CA VAL A 155 -9.92 -26.05 -0.78
C VAL A 155 -9.82 -26.99 -1.97
N LEU A 156 -9.52 -26.43 -3.14
CA LEU A 156 -9.39 -27.18 -4.39
C LEU A 156 -8.06 -27.96 -4.41
N LYS A 157 -8.07 -29.15 -5.00
CA LYS A 157 -6.90 -30.06 -5.02
C LYS A 157 -5.95 -29.79 -6.20
N HIS A 158 -6.41 -29.07 -7.22
CA HIS A 158 -5.67 -28.87 -8.46
C HIS A 158 -5.73 -27.39 -8.84
N SER A 159 -4.56 -26.79 -9.10
CA SER A 159 -4.40 -25.38 -9.46
C SER A 159 -5.18 -24.97 -10.71
N ASN A 160 -5.36 -25.88 -11.67
CA ASN A 160 -6.05 -25.59 -12.93
C ASN A 160 -7.59 -25.63 -12.82
N THR A 161 -8.14 -25.85 -11.63
CA THR A 161 -9.60 -25.89 -11.43
C THR A 161 -10.07 -24.53 -10.92
N GLU A 162 -10.91 -23.86 -11.71
CA GLU A 162 -11.64 -22.67 -11.26
C GLU A 162 -13.06 -23.08 -10.82
N THR A 163 -13.56 -22.44 -9.76
CA THR A 163 -14.96 -22.55 -9.33
C THR A 163 -15.46 -21.19 -8.85
N ARG A 164 -16.67 -21.13 -8.29
CA ARG A 164 -17.23 -19.90 -7.73
C ARG A 164 -17.65 -20.08 -6.28
N ILE A 165 -17.50 -19.01 -5.51
CA ILE A 165 -18.08 -18.84 -4.17
C ILE A 165 -19.03 -17.64 -4.19
N GLY A 166 -20.07 -17.65 -3.38
CA GLY A 166 -21.06 -16.58 -3.37
C GLY A 166 -20.62 -15.44 -2.46
N LEU A 167 -20.71 -14.20 -2.92
CA LEU A 167 -20.60 -13.00 -2.09
C LEU A 167 -21.97 -12.33 -2.05
N LYS A 168 -22.60 -12.36 -0.90
CA LYS A 168 -23.93 -11.79 -0.68
C LYS A 168 -23.81 -10.36 -0.18
N SER A 169 -24.40 -9.42 -0.91
CA SER A 169 -24.38 -8.01 -0.58
C SER A 169 -25.38 -7.65 0.52
N PRO A 170 -25.26 -6.45 1.12
CA PRO A 170 -26.30 -5.84 1.95
C PRO A 170 -27.67 -5.76 1.28
N SER A 171 -27.69 -5.52 -0.04
CA SER A 171 -28.92 -5.49 -0.85
C SER A 171 -29.54 -6.87 -1.09
N LYS A 172 -28.95 -7.94 -0.53
CA LYS A 172 -29.34 -9.36 -0.64
C LYS A 172 -29.14 -9.97 -2.03
N GLU A 173 -28.42 -9.29 -2.91
CA GLU A 173 -27.96 -9.84 -4.16
C GLU A 173 -26.80 -10.81 -3.91
N LEU A 174 -26.69 -11.85 -4.73
CA LEU A 174 -25.65 -12.87 -4.62
C LEU A 174 -24.76 -12.83 -5.86
N PHE A 175 -23.51 -12.42 -5.66
CA PHE A 175 -22.50 -12.32 -6.70
C PHE A 175 -21.65 -13.59 -6.72
N GLY A 176 -21.35 -14.09 -7.92
CA GLY A 176 -20.56 -15.31 -8.09
C GLY A 176 -19.09 -14.98 -8.28
N ILE A 177 -18.30 -15.12 -7.23
CA ILE A 177 -16.88 -14.77 -7.21
C ILE A 177 -16.06 -15.96 -7.66
N ARG A 178 -15.34 -15.83 -8.78
CA ARG A 178 -14.39 -16.84 -9.22
C ARG A 178 -13.31 -17.05 -8.16
N CYS A 179 -12.93 -18.30 -7.98
CA CYS A 179 -11.89 -18.67 -7.03
C CYS A 179 -11.10 -19.87 -7.54
N ARG A 180 -9.82 -19.90 -7.18
CA ARG A 180 -8.83 -20.89 -7.63
C ARG A 180 -7.89 -21.25 -6.48
N ALA A 181 -7.17 -22.37 -6.59
CA ALA A 181 -6.05 -22.62 -5.68
C ALA A 181 -4.90 -21.67 -6.01
N SER A 182 -4.15 -21.20 -5.00
CA SER A 182 -3.04 -20.26 -5.23
C SER A 182 -1.94 -20.91 -6.05
N PRO A 183 -1.42 -20.26 -7.10
CA PRO A 183 -0.39 -20.84 -7.97
C PRO A 183 0.96 -21.03 -7.25
N ASP A 184 1.24 -20.25 -6.22
CA ASP A 184 2.47 -20.32 -5.42
C ASP A 184 2.30 -21.07 -4.09
N GLU A 185 1.11 -21.61 -3.82
CA GLU A 185 0.75 -22.37 -2.61
C GLU A 185 0.88 -21.60 -1.28
N THR A 186 1.25 -20.31 -1.29
CA THR A 186 1.34 -19.49 -0.07
C THR A 186 -0.03 -19.32 0.58
N SER A 187 -1.06 -19.07 -0.25
CA SER A 187 -2.45 -19.20 0.15
C SER A 187 -3.01 -20.56 -0.27
N PRO A 188 -3.94 -21.17 0.49
CA PRO A 188 -4.67 -22.34 0.01
C PRO A 188 -5.54 -22.01 -1.22
N MET A 189 -6.14 -20.81 -1.26
CA MET A 189 -7.13 -20.40 -2.26
C MET A 189 -7.08 -18.88 -2.47
N GLN A 190 -7.49 -18.44 -3.66
CA GLN A 190 -7.60 -17.04 -4.05
C GLN A 190 -8.99 -16.75 -4.58
N VAL A 191 -9.46 -15.51 -4.38
CA VAL A 191 -10.68 -14.98 -4.99
C VAL A 191 -10.33 -13.99 -6.10
N ASN A 192 -11.14 -13.95 -7.16
CA ASN A 192 -10.94 -13.00 -8.24
C ASN A 192 -11.36 -11.60 -7.79
N LEU A 193 -10.45 -10.64 -7.90
CA LEU A 193 -10.66 -9.29 -7.40
C LEU A 193 -11.71 -8.52 -8.21
N ASN A 194 -11.80 -8.77 -9.52
CA ASN A 194 -12.73 -8.05 -10.40
C ASN A 194 -14.17 -8.39 -10.05
N ASP A 195 -14.45 -9.68 -9.82
CA ASP A 195 -15.78 -10.12 -9.40
C ASP A 195 -16.18 -9.53 -8.03
N VAL A 196 -15.21 -9.33 -7.12
CA VAL A 196 -15.44 -8.67 -5.82
C VAL A 196 -15.74 -7.18 -6.00
N LEU A 197 -14.98 -6.50 -6.87
CA LEU A 197 -15.18 -5.09 -7.18
C LEU A 197 -16.52 -4.83 -7.88
N ASP A 198 -16.96 -5.73 -8.76
CA ASP A 198 -18.30 -5.67 -9.38
C ASP A 198 -19.41 -5.73 -8.31
N ALA A 199 -19.27 -6.62 -7.32
CA ALA A 199 -20.20 -6.69 -6.20
C ALA A 199 -20.20 -5.41 -5.35
N LEU A 200 -19.03 -4.79 -5.17
CA LEU A 200 -18.88 -3.55 -4.41
C LEU A 200 -19.49 -2.35 -5.14
N ALA A 201 -19.37 -2.29 -6.47
CA ALA A 201 -19.87 -1.21 -7.32
C ALA A 201 -21.39 -1.02 -7.20
N GLU A 202 -22.14 -2.11 -7.00
CA GLU A 202 -23.60 -2.09 -6.82
C GLU A 202 -24.05 -1.66 -5.41
N ASN A 203 -23.12 -1.34 -4.50
CA ASN A 203 -23.40 -1.07 -3.09
C ASN A 203 -22.74 0.22 -2.57
N ILE A 204 -22.41 1.16 -3.45
CA ILE A 204 -21.77 2.44 -3.09
C ILE A 204 -22.78 3.38 -2.39
N PRO A 205 -22.53 3.84 -1.15
CA PRO A 205 -23.37 4.84 -0.49
C PRO A 205 -23.45 6.15 -1.29
N SER A 206 -24.58 6.85 -1.19
CA SER A 206 -24.80 8.09 -1.95
C SER A 206 -23.85 9.23 -1.57
N ASP A 207 -23.40 9.28 -0.32
CA ASP A 207 -22.44 10.27 0.19
C ASP A 207 -20.98 9.81 0.10
N ALA A 208 -20.73 8.61 -0.44
CA ALA A 208 -19.39 8.10 -0.62
C ALA A 208 -18.67 8.87 -1.73
N HIS A 209 -17.49 9.40 -1.41
CA HIS A 209 -16.48 9.68 -2.41
C HIS A 209 -15.93 8.36 -2.96
N SER A 210 -15.57 7.44 -2.09
CA SER A 210 -15.07 6.11 -2.47
C SER A 210 -15.46 5.07 -1.42
N ILE A 211 -15.49 3.81 -1.85
CA ILE A 211 -15.70 2.65 -0.99
C ILE A 211 -14.62 1.61 -1.26
N MET A 212 -14.08 1.04 -0.20
CA MET A 212 -13.03 0.02 -0.28
C MET A 212 -13.45 -1.22 0.51
N ILE A 213 -13.29 -2.40 -0.08
CA ILE A 213 -13.47 -3.67 0.64
C ILE A 213 -12.13 -4.28 1.07
N LEU A 214 -12.04 -4.60 2.35
CA LEU A 214 -10.96 -5.41 2.89
C LEU A 214 -11.31 -6.90 2.74
N LEU A 215 -10.35 -7.73 2.35
CA LEU A 215 -10.50 -9.19 2.34
C LEU A 215 -9.41 -9.84 3.19
N ASP A 216 -9.80 -10.84 3.98
CA ASP A 216 -8.84 -11.72 4.64
C ASP A 216 -8.34 -12.85 3.72
N GLN A 217 -8.91 -12.96 2.52
CA GLN A 217 -8.53 -13.94 1.52
C GLN A 217 -7.53 -13.32 0.54
N ASP A 218 -6.64 -14.16 0.03
CA ASP A 218 -5.74 -13.78 -1.06
C ASP A 218 -6.51 -13.50 -2.36
N MET A 219 -6.02 -12.60 -3.20
CA MET A 219 -6.70 -12.15 -4.41
C MET A 219 -5.86 -12.34 -5.66
N TYR A 220 -6.51 -12.43 -6.82
CA TYR A 220 -5.88 -12.37 -8.14
C TYR A 220 -6.73 -11.57 -9.13
N GLU A 221 -6.12 -11.00 -10.16
CA GLU A 221 -6.84 -10.25 -11.20
C GLU A 221 -7.10 -11.12 -12.44
N GLY A 222 -6.03 -11.69 -12.99
CA GLY A 222 -6.04 -12.50 -14.22
C GLY A 222 -5.18 -13.76 -14.16
N ASP A 223 -5.08 -14.43 -15.30
CA ASP A 223 -4.46 -15.76 -15.42
C ASP A 223 -2.93 -15.74 -15.34
N GLY A 224 -2.31 -14.56 -15.54
CA GLY A 224 -0.87 -14.37 -15.44
C GLY A 224 -0.37 -13.99 -14.04
N ASP A 225 -1.26 -13.56 -13.15
CA ASP A 225 -0.87 -13.03 -11.85
C ASP A 225 -0.65 -14.15 -10.84
N ILE A 226 0.39 -14.01 -10.03
CA ILE A 226 0.57 -14.87 -8.85
C ILE A 226 -0.46 -14.47 -7.79
N PHE A 227 -0.57 -13.18 -7.50
CA PHE A 227 -1.55 -12.59 -6.59
C PHE A 227 -1.68 -11.09 -6.87
N CYS A 228 -2.66 -10.44 -6.25
CA CYS A 228 -2.82 -8.99 -6.22
C CYS A 228 -3.11 -8.56 -4.77
N ALA A 229 -2.32 -7.62 -4.22
CA ALA A 229 -2.51 -7.15 -2.84
C ALA A 229 -3.62 -6.10 -2.73
N GLY A 230 -3.75 -5.26 -3.76
CA GLY A 230 -4.71 -4.17 -3.82
C GLY A 230 -5.00 -3.78 -5.26
N ARG A 231 -6.22 -3.28 -5.49
CA ARG A 231 -6.60 -2.67 -6.78
C ARG A 231 -7.72 -1.67 -6.58
N ALA A 232 -7.61 -0.54 -7.27
CA ALA A 232 -8.65 0.46 -7.41
C ALA A 232 -9.12 0.59 -8.86
N TYR A 233 -10.42 0.83 -9.03
CA TYR A 233 -10.98 1.43 -10.23
C TYR A 233 -11.44 2.84 -9.87
N GLY A 234 -10.51 3.79 -10.00
CA GLY A 234 -10.66 5.14 -9.44
C GLY A 234 -11.88 5.89 -9.98
N GLY A 235 -12.10 5.83 -11.30
CA GLY A 235 -13.30 6.41 -11.94
C GLY A 235 -14.61 5.80 -11.43
N SER A 236 -14.60 4.52 -11.04
CA SER A 236 -15.75 3.82 -10.46
C SER A 236 -15.88 3.99 -8.95
N ARG A 237 -14.93 4.68 -8.28
CA ARG A 237 -14.94 4.96 -6.83
C ARG A 237 -14.85 3.72 -5.94
N ILE A 238 -14.29 2.64 -6.45
CA ILE A 238 -14.20 1.35 -5.76
C ILE A 238 -12.76 0.87 -5.66
N ALA A 239 -12.44 0.21 -4.55
CA ALA A 239 -11.15 -0.46 -4.36
C ALA A 239 -11.29 -1.73 -3.50
N ALA A 240 -10.32 -2.63 -3.63
CA ALA A 240 -10.22 -3.84 -2.83
C ALA A 240 -8.78 -4.03 -2.36
N VAL A 241 -8.58 -4.41 -1.10
CA VAL A 241 -7.27 -4.73 -0.53
C VAL A 241 -7.35 -6.04 0.24
N SER A 242 -6.40 -6.93 0.01
CA SER A 242 -6.23 -8.17 0.76
C SER A 242 -5.23 -7.96 1.90
N THR A 243 -5.59 -8.42 3.10
CA THR A 243 -4.65 -8.43 4.23
C THR A 243 -3.78 -9.70 4.25
N PHE A 244 -4.04 -10.66 3.34
CA PHE A 244 -3.51 -12.02 3.41
C PHE A 244 -1.98 -12.08 3.30
N ARG A 245 -1.43 -11.46 2.26
CA ARG A 245 0.01 -11.51 1.94
C ARG A 245 0.87 -10.73 2.94
N ASP A 246 0.24 -9.80 3.65
CA ASP A 246 0.86 -9.04 4.72
C ASP A 246 0.83 -9.74 6.08
N GLN A 247 0.18 -10.91 6.21
CA GLN A 247 0.26 -11.69 7.44
C GLN A 247 1.71 -12.00 7.79
N PRO A 248 2.15 -11.87 9.06
CA PRO A 248 3.53 -12.17 9.44
C PRO A 248 4.01 -13.60 9.14
N ALA A 249 3.08 -14.55 8.94
CA ALA A 249 3.40 -15.90 8.51
C ALA A 249 3.73 -16.01 7.01
N CYS A 250 3.17 -15.12 6.18
CA CYS A 250 3.39 -15.07 4.72
C CYS A 250 4.44 -14.05 4.33
N ALA A 251 4.46 -12.90 5.00
CA ALA A 251 5.29 -11.78 4.65
C ALA A 251 6.79 -12.09 4.88
N PRO A 252 7.68 -11.64 3.99
CA PRO A 252 9.12 -11.71 4.20
C PRO A 252 9.51 -11.09 5.54
N LYS A 253 10.41 -11.72 6.27
CA LYS A 253 10.90 -11.16 7.55
C LYS A 253 11.68 -9.88 7.29
N ASP A 254 11.32 -8.82 8.00
CA ASP A 254 12.09 -7.58 8.00
C ASP A 254 13.52 -7.86 8.48
N ASN A 255 14.48 -7.70 7.58
CA ASN A 255 15.89 -7.93 7.82
C ASN A 255 16.61 -6.68 8.40
N GLY A 256 15.83 -5.70 8.85
CA GLY A 256 16.33 -4.42 9.36
C GLY A 256 16.35 -3.30 8.32
N HIS A 257 15.88 -3.55 7.10
CA HIS A 257 15.90 -2.61 5.97
C HIS A 257 14.53 -2.38 5.33
N ALA A 258 13.43 -2.62 6.04
CA ALA A 258 12.16 -1.96 5.73
C ALA A 258 12.31 -0.43 5.82
N TRP A 259 11.34 0.32 5.26
CA TRP A 259 11.30 1.78 5.36
C TRP A 259 11.48 2.25 6.82
N PRO A 260 12.26 3.31 7.10
CA PRO A 260 13.06 4.14 6.18
C PRO A 260 14.46 3.61 5.90
N SER A 261 14.84 2.48 6.51
CA SER A 261 16.17 1.88 6.41
C SER A 261 16.45 1.20 5.06
N SER A 262 15.44 1.10 4.20
CA SER A 262 15.54 0.64 2.81
C SER A 262 16.53 1.46 1.97
N HIS A 263 16.77 2.72 2.35
CA HIS A 263 17.77 3.60 1.74
C HIS A 263 19.22 3.34 2.17
N CYS A 264 19.48 2.32 2.99
CA CYS A 264 20.84 1.97 3.39
C CYS A 264 21.70 1.57 2.19
N ALA A 265 22.86 2.23 2.03
CA ALA A 265 23.73 1.96 0.90
C ALA A 265 24.28 0.52 0.89
N ALA A 266 24.57 -0.07 2.06
CA ALA A 266 25.05 -1.44 2.14
C ALA A 266 23.99 -2.45 1.65
N TYR A 267 22.74 -2.23 2.03
CA TYR A 267 21.60 -3.05 1.62
C TYR A 267 21.31 -2.90 0.13
N ILE A 268 21.21 -1.67 -0.37
CA ILE A 268 20.99 -1.40 -1.80
C ILE A 268 22.11 -2.01 -2.65
N ASN A 269 23.37 -1.77 -2.28
CA ASN A 269 24.50 -2.34 -3.00
C ASN A 269 24.42 -3.87 -3.01
N GLN A 270 24.09 -4.51 -1.89
CA GLN A 270 23.91 -5.95 -1.82
C GLN A 270 22.82 -6.42 -2.80
N LEU A 271 21.64 -5.81 -2.82
CA LEU A 271 20.56 -6.17 -3.74
C LEU A 271 20.96 -5.98 -5.20
N CYS A 272 21.61 -4.86 -5.54
CA CYS A 272 22.10 -4.61 -6.89
C CYS A 272 23.22 -5.60 -7.30
N HIS A 273 24.10 -6.00 -6.36
CA HIS A 273 25.22 -6.92 -6.62
C HIS A 273 24.80 -8.38 -6.74
N LEU A 274 23.70 -8.78 -6.08
CA LEU A 274 23.18 -10.15 -6.15
C LEU A 274 22.74 -10.58 -7.56
N GLN A 275 22.62 -9.65 -8.52
CA GLN A 275 22.17 -9.94 -9.88
C GLN A 275 23.15 -9.64 -11.03
N THR A 276 24.35 -9.03 -10.86
CA THR A 276 25.55 -9.13 -11.75
C THR A 276 26.70 -8.15 -11.41
N TYR A 277 27.92 -8.51 -11.83
CA TYR A 277 29.18 -7.74 -11.71
C TYR A 277 29.29 -6.54 -12.68
N THR A 278 30.04 -5.52 -12.24
CA THR A 278 30.67 -4.41 -12.99
C THR A 278 29.76 -3.41 -13.71
N THR A 279 29.52 -2.26 -13.09
CA THR A 279 30.05 -0.92 -13.44
C THR A 279 29.44 0.09 -12.45
N LYS A 280 30.19 1.13 -12.09
CA LYS A 280 29.77 2.12 -11.08
C LYS A 280 29.24 3.39 -11.76
N PRO A 281 27.93 3.65 -11.76
CA PRO A 281 27.44 5.00 -11.52
C PRO A 281 27.78 5.38 -10.07
N GLN A 282 28.05 6.66 -9.79
CA GLN A 282 28.16 7.16 -8.41
C GLN A 282 26.90 7.95 -8.07
N PRO A 283 25.90 7.35 -7.41
CA PRO A 283 24.85 8.12 -6.79
C PRO A 283 25.40 8.84 -5.55
N VAL A 284 24.71 9.88 -5.09
CA VAL A 284 25.13 10.70 -3.96
C VAL A 284 25.06 9.91 -2.64
N GLN A 285 26.13 9.19 -2.33
CA GLN A 285 26.30 8.53 -1.03
C GLN A 285 26.72 9.56 0.01
N ARG A 286 25.92 9.72 1.07
CA ARG A 286 26.24 10.65 2.15
C ARG A 286 26.34 9.97 3.49
N LYS A 287 27.25 10.49 4.31
CA LYS A 287 27.31 10.17 5.73
C LYS A 287 26.10 10.81 6.40
N PRO A 288 25.26 10.03 7.08
CA PRO A 288 23.98 10.47 7.60
C PRO A 288 24.24 11.17 8.94
N ASN A 289 24.83 12.35 8.90
CA ASN A 289 25.13 13.09 10.12
C ASN A 289 23.98 14.05 10.51
N SER A 290 22.97 14.22 9.65
CA SER A 290 21.82 15.12 9.84
C SER A 290 20.73 14.90 8.78
N GLY A 291 19.50 15.39 9.04
CA GLY A 291 18.38 15.44 8.08
C GLY A 291 17.18 14.54 8.45
N PRO A 292 16.00 14.74 7.84
CA PRO A 292 14.77 14.01 8.16
C PRO A 292 14.88 12.49 8.00
N LEU A 293 15.42 12.01 6.86
CA LEU A 293 15.59 10.56 6.64
C LEU A 293 16.55 9.92 7.65
N HIS A 294 17.63 10.63 8.03
CA HIS A 294 18.53 10.14 9.08
C HIS A 294 17.84 10.08 10.44
N ALA A 295 17.08 11.11 10.80
CA ALA A 295 16.31 11.13 12.04
C ALA A 295 15.30 9.97 12.09
N ALA A 296 14.61 9.70 10.98
CA ALA A 296 13.67 8.58 10.86
C ALA A 296 14.36 7.22 11.04
N ILE A 297 15.52 6.99 10.39
CA ILE A 297 16.32 5.76 10.56
C ILE A 297 16.82 5.62 12.01
N LYS A 298 17.27 6.72 12.62
CA LYS A 298 17.73 6.71 14.01
C LYS A 298 16.59 6.36 14.97
N ALA A 299 15.39 6.90 14.74
CA ALA A 299 14.21 6.59 15.55
C ALA A 299 13.84 5.11 15.46
N THR A 300 13.75 4.54 14.24
CA THR A 300 13.38 3.14 14.04
C THR A 300 14.45 2.13 14.48
N THR A 301 15.73 2.50 14.42
CA THR A 301 16.82 1.63 14.89
C THR A 301 16.95 1.66 16.41
N SER A 302 16.70 2.80 17.06
CA SER A 302 16.77 2.93 18.52
C SER A 302 15.70 2.09 19.21
N THR A 303 14.46 2.09 18.69
CA THR A 303 13.37 1.26 19.21
C THR A 303 13.66 -0.25 19.08
N ARG A 304 14.31 -0.67 17.98
CA ARG A 304 14.71 -2.08 17.76
C ARG A 304 15.79 -2.55 18.74
N HIS A 305 16.72 -1.68 19.13
CA HIS A 305 17.79 -2.02 20.06
C HIS A 305 17.29 -2.28 21.48
N GLU A 306 16.28 -1.55 21.95
CA GLU A 306 15.66 -1.77 23.27
C GLU A 306 14.92 -3.12 23.34
N SER A 307 14.30 -3.53 22.24
CA SER A 307 13.66 -4.85 22.09
C SER A 307 14.62 -6.03 21.88
N SER A 308 15.95 -5.81 21.88
CA SER A 308 16.94 -6.89 21.74
C SER A 308 17.46 -7.45 23.07
N SER A 309 17.17 -6.77 24.19
CA SER A 309 17.50 -7.21 25.56
C SER A 309 16.34 -7.88 26.31
N SER A 310 15.15 -7.89 25.72
CA SER A 310 13.95 -8.55 26.23
C SER A 310 13.18 -9.12 25.04
N SER A 311 12.44 -10.21 25.24
CA SER A 311 11.54 -10.84 24.24
C SER A 311 10.87 -9.81 23.32
N ILE A 312 10.84 -10.09 22.00
CA ILE A 312 10.13 -9.30 20.97
C ILE A 312 8.78 -8.85 21.57
N PRO A 313 8.46 -7.54 21.61
CA PRO A 313 7.16 -7.09 22.09
C PRO A 313 6.07 -7.84 21.32
N SER A 314 5.10 -8.44 22.02
CA SER A 314 4.09 -9.31 21.38
C SER A 314 3.27 -8.61 20.29
N GLU A 315 3.30 -7.28 20.24
CA GLU A 315 2.57 -6.43 19.30
C GLU A 315 3.34 -6.08 18.01
N ALA A 316 4.67 -6.29 17.96
CA ALA A 316 5.48 -5.86 16.81
C ALA A 316 5.06 -6.47 15.46
N PRO A 317 4.72 -7.78 15.37
CA PRO A 317 4.25 -8.37 14.11
C PRO A 317 2.88 -7.83 13.67
N THR A 318 1.97 -7.57 14.61
CA THR A 318 0.64 -6.98 14.32
C THR A 318 0.79 -5.53 13.83
N ALA A 319 1.63 -4.73 14.48
CA ALA A 319 1.89 -3.35 14.04
C ALA A 319 2.52 -3.29 12.63
N GLN A 320 3.44 -4.21 12.32
CA GLN A 320 4.02 -4.33 10.98
C GLN A 320 2.98 -4.76 9.92
N TRP A 321 2.07 -5.67 10.29
CA TRP A 321 0.97 -6.09 9.42
C TRP A 321 0.01 -4.92 9.16
N LEU A 322 -0.43 -4.23 10.22
CA LEU A 322 -1.24 -3.02 10.13
C LEU A 322 -0.60 -1.98 9.22
N GLY A 323 0.69 -1.67 9.44
CA GLY A 323 1.40 -0.67 8.65
C GLY A 323 1.43 -0.97 7.17
N ARG A 324 1.68 -2.24 6.78
CA ARG A 324 1.65 -2.63 5.35
C ARG A 324 0.26 -2.49 4.75
N VAL A 325 -0.76 -3.04 5.41
CA VAL A 325 -2.14 -2.95 4.93
C VAL A 325 -2.59 -1.50 4.80
N ALA A 326 -2.31 -0.68 5.81
CA ALA A 326 -2.73 0.72 5.82
C ALA A 326 -2.08 1.55 4.70
N VAL A 327 -0.80 1.30 4.37
CA VAL A 327 -0.13 1.94 3.24
C VAL A 327 -0.74 1.50 1.91
N THR A 328 -0.97 0.20 1.71
CA THR A 328 -1.64 -0.32 0.51
C THR A 328 -3.06 0.26 0.37
N MET A 329 -3.83 0.35 1.46
CA MET A 329 -5.14 1.00 1.42
C MET A 329 -5.07 2.48 1.06
N ALA A 330 -4.09 3.21 1.60
CA ALA A 330 -3.91 4.61 1.24
C ALA A 330 -3.53 4.78 -0.24
N HIS A 331 -2.71 3.86 -0.77
CA HIS A 331 -2.37 3.80 -2.20
C HIS A 331 -3.61 3.65 -3.08
N GLU A 332 -4.42 2.62 -2.84
CA GLU A 332 -5.63 2.38 -3.63
C GLU A 332 -6.69 3.50 -3.48
N LEU A 333 -6.79 4.13 -2.31
CA LEU A 333 -7.68 5.28 -2.11
C LEU A 333 -7.18 6.54 -2.82
N CYS A 334 -5.87 6.71 -2.98
CA CYS A 334 -5.32 7.80 -3.80
C CYS A 334 -5.62 7.59 -5.29
N HIS A 335 -5.63 6.34 -5.79
CA HIS A 335 -6.15 6.06 -7.14
C HIS A 335 -7.62 6.48 -7.29
N CYS A 336 -8.44 6.33 -6.24
CA CYS A 336 -9.82 6.86 -6.25
C CYS A 336 -9.90 8.40 -6.33
N LEU A 337 -8.82 9.12 -6.01
CA LEU A 337 -8.69 10.57 -6.16
C LEU A 337 -7.98 10.97 -7.48
N GLY A 338 -7.76 10.01 -8.37
CA GLY A 338 -7.16 10.21 -9.70
C GLY A 338 -5.64 10.25 -9.71
N LEU A 339 -4.95 9.90 -8.61
CA LEU A 339 -3.50 9.85 -8.60
C LEU A 339 -3.01 8.56 -9.28
N ASP A 340 -2.10 8.68 -10.24
CA ASP A 340 -1.39 7.53 -10.84
C ASP A 340 -0.18 7.10 -9.98
N HIS A 341 0.50 6.02 -10.40
CA HIS A 341 1.75 5.65 -9.75
C HIS A 341 2.78 6.79 -9.83
N CYS A 342 3.55 6.94 -8.75
CA CYS A 342 4.53 8.01 -8.59
C CYS A 342 5.92 7.54 -9.01
N VAL A 343 6.56 8.32 -9.88
CA VAL A 343 7.94 8.08 -10.34
C VAL A 343 8.96 9.11 -9.82
N TYR A 344 8.51 10.10 -9.03
CA TYR A 344 9.33 11.28 -8.67
C TYR A 344 10.24 11.07 -7.47
N PHE A 345 9.69 10.54 -6.38
CA PHE A 345 10.36 10.37 -5.07
C PHE A 345 9.85 9.10 -4.41
N ALA A 346 10.49 8.69 -3.31
CA ALA A 346 9.92 7.73 -2.38
C ALA A 346 8.52 8.18 -1.96
N CYS A 347 7.52 7.37 -2.27
CA CYS A 347 6.11 7.75 -2.16
C CYS A 347 5.24 6.51 -1.94
N ALA A 348 4.20 6.63 -1.12
CA ALA A 348 3.17 5.59 -0.98
C ALA A 348 2.46 5.29 -2.32
N MET A 349 2.51 6.23 -3.28
CA MET A 349 1.96 6.03 -4.63
C MET A 349 2.94 5.37 -5.60
N GLN A 350 4.13 4.93 -5.19
CA GLN A 350 4.96 4.14 -6.12
C GLN A 350 4.25 2.81 -6.46
N GLY A 351 4.37 2.37 -7.71
CA GLY A 351 3.97 1.03 -8.09
C GLY A 351 4.69 -0.03 -7.24
N CYS A 352 4.07 -1.19 -7.08
CA CYS A 352 4.55 -2.24 -6.19
C CYS A 352 4.25 -3.63 -6.74
N GLY A 353 5.28 -4.36 -7.15
CA GLY A 353 5.17 -5.71 -7.71
C GLY A 353 5.33 -6.83 -6.68
N SER A 354 5.75 -6.53 -5.44
CA SER A 354 6.06 -7.56 -4.44
C SER A 354 5.86 -7.12 -2.99
N VAL A 355 5.73 -8.09 -2.07
CA VAL A 355 5.64 -7.79 -0.64
C VAL A 355 6.96 -7.21 -0.11
N GLU A 356 8.10 -7.63 -0.66
CA GLU A 356 9.42 -7.06 -0.36
C GLU A 356 9.52 -5.59 -0.75
N GLU A 357 8.95 -5.22 -1.89
CA GLU A 357 8.90 -3.83 -2.36
C GLU A 357 7.97 -2.98 -1.48
N ALA A 358 6.78 -3.50 -1.12
CA ALA A 358 5.86 -2.83 -0.22
C ALA A 358 6.51 -2.47 1.13
N GLN A 359 7.36 -3.35 1.68
CA GLN A 359 8.11 -3.07 2.92
C GLN A 359 9.09 -1.90 2.82
N ARG A 360 9.49 -1.52 1.61
CA ARG A 360 10.41 -0.40 1.35
C ARG A 360 9.69 0.92 1.12
N GLN A 361 8.38 0.91 0.90
CA GLN A 361 7.59 2.11 0.62
C GLN A 361 7.35 2.96 1.88
N PRO A 362 7.37 4.30 1.77
CA PRO A 362 7.07 5.19 2.89
C PRO A 362 5.57 5.27 3.18
N PRO A 363 5.16 5.53 4.44
CA PRO A 363 3.77 5.73 4.81
C PRO A 363 3.29 7.17 4.56
N TYR A 364 3.78 7.82 3.50
CA TYR A 364 3.44 9.18 3.12
C TYR A 364 3.45 9.34 1.60
N VAL A 365 2.78 10.37 1.08
CA VAL A 365 2.94 10.81 -0.31
C VAL A 365 4.06 11.85 -0.45
N CYS A 366 4.79 11.83 -1.56
CA CYS A 366 5.81 12.85 -1.86
C CYS A 366 5.17 14.21 -2.15
N PRO A 367 5.94 15.33 -2.21
CA PRO A 367 5.39 16.66 -2.39
C PRO A 367 4.52 16.84 -3.65
N VAL A 368 4.83 16.12 -4.74
CA VAL A 368 4.04 16.17 -5.99
C VAL A 368 2.66 15.53 -5.78
N CYS A 369 2.62 14.30 -5.26
CA CYS A 369 1.37 13.62 -4.92
C CYS A 369 0.62 14.32 -3.79
N LEU A 370 1.36 14.97 -2.87
CA LEU A 370 0.80 15.74 -1.78
C LEU A 370 0.05 16.98 -2.27
N GLU A 371 0.57 17.67 -3.28
CA GLU A 371 -0.11 18.81 -3.91
C GLU A 371 -1.43 18.38 -4.56
N LYS A 372 -1.42 17.26 -5.28
CA LYS A 372 -2.63 16.67 -5.88
C LYS A 372 -3.65 16.28 -4.82
N LEU A 373 -3.22 15.54 -3.80
CA LEU A 373 -4.07 15.11 -2.69
C LEU A 373 -4.69 16.31 -1.95
N ALA A 374 -3.88 17.32 -1.64
CA ALA A 374 -4.34 18.55 -0.99
C ALA A 374 -5.35 19.30 -1.83
N ALA A 375 -5.12 19.41 -3.15
CA ALA A 375 -6.05 20.05 -4.06
C ALA A 375 -7.36 19.27 -4.18
N ALA A 376 -7.30 17.95 -4.34
CA ALA A 376 -8.47 17.08 -4.41
C ALA A 376 -9.39 17.27 -3.21
N ILE A 377 -8.83 17.23 -2.01
CA ILE A 377 -9.58 17.38 -0.75
C ILE A 377 -10.01 18.84 -0.56
N GLY A 378 -9.12 19.79 -0.81
CA GLY A 378 -9.33 21.22 -0.62
C GLY A 378 -10.48 21.78 -1.45
N GLU A 379 -10.52 21.45 -2.74
CA GLU A 379 -11.58 21.84 -3.69
C GLU A 379 -12.99 21.51 -3.15
N GLY A 380 -13.13 20.36 -2.49
CA GLY A 380 -14.41 19.84 -2.02
C GLY A 380 -14.74 20.12 -0.56
N ALA A 381 -13.73 20.17 0.31
CA ALA A 381 -13.91 20.21 1.76
C ALA A 381 -13.73 21.61 2.38
N VAL A 382 -13.19 22.57 1.64
CA VAL A 382 -12.89 23.92 2.14
C VAL A 382 -13.63 24.99 1.33
N ALA A 383 -14.58 25.68 1.97
CA ALA A 383 -15.28 26.79 1.35
C ALA A 383 -14.30 27.91 0.95
N GLY A 384 -14.38 28.38 -0.31
CA GLY A 384 -13.48 29.42 -0.84
C GLY A 384 -12.10 28.92 -1.27
N TRP A 385 -11.89 27.60 -1.41
CA TRP A 385 -10.61 27.05 -1.88
C TRP A 385 -10.11 27.67 -3.20
N ASN A 386 -11.02 27.95 -4.13
CA ASN A 386 -10.67 28.55 -5.43
C ASN A 386 -10.38 30.07 -5.35
N ASP A 387 -10.49 30.70 -4.18
CA ASP A 387 -9.99 32.05 -4.00
C ASP A 387 -8.46 31.97 -3.89
N GLU A 388 -7.71 32.56 -4.82
CA GLU A 388 -6.23 32.52 -4.88
C GLU A 388 -5.54 32.83 -3.54
N VAL A 389 -6.18 33.64 -2.70
CA VAL A 389 -5.69 34.02 -1.36
C VAL A 389 -5.89 32.92 -0.32
N TRP A 390 -6.98 32.15 -0.41
CA TRP A 390 -7.32 31.07 0.53
C TRP A 390 -6.64 29.75 0.18
N SER A 391 -6.49 29.40 -1.11
CA SER A 391 -5.74 28.22 -1.55
C SER A 391 -4.31 28.22 -0.99
N MET A 392 -3.61 29.36 -1.08
CA MET A 392 -2.24 29.51 -0.57
C MET A 392 -2.16 29.36 0.95
N ALA A 393 -3.08 29.98 1.70
CA ALA A 393 -3.06 29.97 3.17
C ALA A 393 -3.44 28.61 3.78
N VAL A 394 -4.37 27.87 3.15
CA VAL A 394 -4.77 26.53 3.61
C VAL A 394 -3.74 25.49 3.19
N ARG A 395 -3.16 25.60 1.98
CA ARG A 395 -2.01 24.80 1.55
C ARG A 395 -0.82 24.96 2.51
N GLU A 396 -0.49 26.18 2.93
CA GLU A 396 0.53 26.40 3.97
C GLU A 396 0.17 25.75 5.32
N LYS A 397 -1.08 25.84 5.77
CA LYS A 397 -1.51 25.22 7.04
C LYS A 397 -1.52 23.69 6.97
N TRP A 398 -1.93 23.11 5.85
CA TRP A 398 -1.97 21.67 5.63
C TRP A 398 -0.55 21.10 5.51
N LEU A 399 0.34 21.79 4.77
CA LEU A 399 1.78 21.48 4.74
C LEU A 399 2.45 21.64 6.12
N ARG A 400 1.97 22.54 6.99
CA ARG A 400 2.45 22.66 8.39
C ARG A 400 1.90 21.55 9.29
N ALA A 401 0.65 21.11 9.08
CA ALA A 401 0.02 20.03 9.86
C ALA A 401 0.64 18.65 9.56
N GLN A 402 1.25 18.48 8.39
CA GLN A 402 1.96 17.26 8.00
C GLN A 402 3.47 17.27 8.31
N ARG A 403 4.01 18.35 8.89
CA ARG A 403 5.39 18.28 9.40
C ARG A 403 5.39 17.36 10.62
N PRO A 404 6.27 16.34 10.65
CA PRO A 404 6.35 15.46 11.82
C PRO A 404 6.68 16.31 13.05
N CYS A 405 5.98 16.04 14.15
CA CYS A 405 6.31 16.58 15.46
C CYS A 405 7.67 16.04 15.92
#